data_AF-A0A081GHS9-F1
#
_entry.id   AF-A0A081GHS9-F1
#
_cell.length_a   1.000
_cell.length_b   1.000
_cell.length_c   1.000
_cell.angle_alpha   90.00
_cell.angle_beta   90.00
_cell.angle_gamma   90.00
#
_symmetry.space_group_name_H-M   'P 1'
#
loop_
_entity.id
_entity.type
_entity.pdbx_description
1 polymer ?
#
loop_
_entity_poly.entity_id
_entity_poly.type
_entity_poly.pdbx_seq_one_letter_code
_entity_poly.pdbx_strand_id
1 'polypeptide(L)'
;MARFCRRGKPRLLPVLLGVTLLAGGCQPNGVSSAGRDRCRQRSEVAGDPFRAALTYWRCLPAVDRELAAERAAATAATAKRAAREACRQRQQKITALMVSLRKAEQELAAARDTPFRPSVPPPPPLDSRTESRYRPEDQQLDRERYEAALAAWEQRVAGQRALWRQERAARIETAQARLDREFQALKSLQPDLFTGPDSIEFDPAVVRRLSSGCDGTG
;
A
#
# COMPACT_ATOMS: atom_id res chain seq x y z
N MET A 1 -43.57 41.14 -6.19
CA MET A 1 -43.22 40.33 -4.99
C MET A 1 -41.72 40.43 -4.75
N ALA A 2 -41.29 40.93 -3.60
CA ALA A 2 -39.86 41.02 -3.25
C ALA A 2 -39.50 39.99 -2.16
N ARG A 3 -38.30 39.42 -2.21
CA ARG A 3 -37.72 38.63 -1.11
C ARG A 3 -36.32 39.15 -0.78
N PHE A 4 -36.06 39.30 0.52
CA PHE A 4 -34.85 39.88 1.09
C PHE A 4 -33.62 38.97 0.92
N CYS A 5 -32.48 39.54 0.54
CA CYS A 5 -31.17 38.97 0.85
C CYS A 5 -30.61 39.62 2.12
N ARG A 6 -30.55 38.87 3.23
CA ARG A 6 -30.00 39.36 4.50
C ARG A 6 -28.46 39.23 4.49
N ARG A 7 -27.74 40.36 4.48
CA ARG A 7 -26.26 40.39 4.61
C ARG A 7 -25.85 40.05 6.04
N GLY A 8 -24.93 39.10 6.19
CA GLY A 8 -24.11 38.88 7.39
C GLY A 8 -22.63 38.90 7.01
N LYS A 9 -21.80 39.58 7.80
CA LYS A 9 -20.36 39.83 7.56
C LYS A 9 -19.72 40.25 8.92
N PRO A 10 -18.39 40.18 9.11
CA PRO A 10 -17.54 38.98 9.05
C PRO A 10 -16.60 38.87 10.29
N ARG A 11 -15.88 37.74 10.47
CA ARG A 11 -14.63 37.72 11.27
C ARG A 11 -13.54 36.82 10.65
N LEU A 12 -12.52 37.50 10.15
CA LEU A 12 -11.07 37.20 10.09
C LEU A 12 -10.52 35.85 9.56
N LEU A 13 -9.59 36.00 8.62
CA LEU A 13 -8.72 35.07 7.85
C LEU A 13 -7.39 34.79 8.62
N PRO A 14 -6.39 33.96 8.17
CA PRO A 14 -5.97 33.72 6.76
C PRO A 14 -5.34 32.34 6.35
N VAL A 15 -4.88 32.25 5.07
CA VAL A 15 -3.92 31.27 4.46
C VAL A 15 -4.43 29.84 4.18
N LEU A 16 -4.23 29.16 3.02
CA LEU A 16 -3.94 29.42 1.58
C LEU A 16 -4.12 28.01 0.88
N LEU A 17 -4.36 27.78 -0.42
CA LEU A 17 -5.04 28.47 -1.53
C LEU A 17 -5.15 27.51 -2.76
N GLY A 18 -6.29 27.49 -3.47
CA GLY A 18 -6.47 26.76 -4.75
C GLY A 18 -7.20 25.41 -4.63
N VAL A 19 -8.18 25.05 -5.48
CA VAL A 19 -8.78 25.73 -6.64
C VAL A 19 -10.31 25.57 -6.60
N THR A 20 -11.03 26.60 -6.16
CA THR A 20 -12.49 26.68 -6.28
C THR A 20 -12.89 27.36 -7.59
N LEU A 21 -12.73 26.64 -8.71
CA LEU A 21 -13.33 27.01 -10.00
C LEU A 21 -14.85 26.73 -10.03
N LEU A 22 -15.54 27.11 -8.96
CA LEU A 22 -16.98 27.29 -8.92
C LEU A 22 -17.29 28.76 -9.21
N ALA A 23 -17.04 29.15 -10.47
CA ALA A 23 -17.63 30.35 -11.07
C ALA A 23 -19.13 30.12 -11.31
N GLY A 24 -19.87 29.78 -10.25
CA GLY A 24 -21.32 29.75 -10.18
C GLY A 24 -21.89 31.17 -10.16
N GLY A 25 -21.47 32.00 -11.12
CA GLY A 25 -22.13 33.26 -11.38
C GLY A 25 -23.50 32.96 -11.93
N CYS A 26 -24.55 33.30 -11.17
CA CYS A 26 -25.92 33.30 -11.66
C CYS A 26 -26.05 34.33 -12.79
N GLN A 27 -25.72 33.95 -14.03
CA GLN A 27 -25.93 34.78 -15.20
C GLN A 27 -27.45 34.82 -15.48
N PRO A 28 -28.11 35.98 -15.40
CA PRO A 28 -29.57 36.07 -15.51
C PRO A 28 -30.09 35.85 -16.94
N ASN A 29 -29.20 35.67 -17.92
CA ASN A 29 -29.51 35.27 -19.29
C ASN A 29 -28.77 33.95 -19.59
N GLY A 30 -29.47 32.83 -19.42
CA GLY A 30 -28.90 31.48 -19.33
C GLY A 30 -28.48 30.85 -20.66
N VAL A 31 -27.61 31.51 -21.42
CA VAL A 31 -27.10 31.04 -22.72
C VAL A 31 -25.58 31.21 -22.80
N SER A 32 -24.84 30.12 -23.03
CA SER A 32 -23.38 30.17 -23.07
C SER A 32 -22.86 30.91 -24.31
N SER A 33 -21.63 31.46 -24.26
CA SER A 33 -21.00 32.06 -25.45
C SER A 33 -20.86 31.05 -26.58
N ALA A 34 -20.34 29.86 -26.29
CA ALA A 34 -20.24 28.75 -27.25
C ALA A 34 -21.59 28.34 -27.87
N GLY A 35 -22.69 28.40 -27.09
CA GLY A 35 -24.04 28.18 -27.61
C GLY A 35 -24.50 29.28 -28.57
N ARG A 36 -24.24 30.55 -28.21
CA ARG A 36 -24.50 31.71 -29.08
C ARG A 36 -23.72 31.65 -30.39
N ASP A 37 -22.45 31.24 -30.36
CA ASP A 37 -21.60 31.16 -31.54
C ASP A 37 -22.05 30.03 -32.49
N ARG A 38 -22.36 28.82 -31.96
CA ARG A 38 -22.97 27.72 -32.75
C ARG A 38 -24.30 28.14 -33.38
N CYS A 39 -25.15 28.88 -32.65
CA CYS A 39 -26.44 29.33 -33.17
C CYS A 39 -26.34 30.52 -34.14
N ARG A 40 -25.34 31.40 -33.99
CA ARG A 40 -25.04 32.47 -34.96
C ARG A 40 -24.70 31.88 -36.33
N GLN A 41 -23.75 30.94 -36.37
CA GLN A 41 -23.38 30.24 -37.62
C GLN A 41 -24.58 29.57 -38.30
N ARG A 42 -25.46 28.91 -37.53
CA ARG A 42 -26.71 28.33 -38.09
C ARG A 42 -27.70 29.38 -38.61
N SER A 43 -27.74 30.58 -38.02
CA SER A 43 -28.64 31.66 -38.45
C SER A 43 -28.15 32.40 -39.71
N GLU A 44 -26.84 32.48 -39.94
CA GLU A 44 -26.24 33.14 -41.12
C GLU A 44 -26.60 32.42 -42.44
N VAL A 45 -26.88 31.11 -42.38
CA VAL A 45 -27.31 30.30 -43.53
C VAL A 45 -28.77 30.58 -43.96
N ALA A 46 -29.57 31.27 -43.14
CA ALA A 46 -31.00 31.47 -43.39
C ALA A 46 -31.34 32.54 -44.46
N GLY A 47 -30.36 33.36 -44.88
CA GLY A 47 -30.46 34.35 -45.97
C GLY A 47 -31.30 35.61 -45.69
N ASP A 48 -32.41 35.48 -44.98
CA ASP A 48 -33.34 36.55 -44.60
C ASP A 48 -33.14 36.93 -43.12
N PRO A 49 -32.98 38.23 -42.76
CA PRO A 49 -32.77 38.68 -41.38
C PRO A 49 -33.87 38.25 -40.40
N PHE A 50 -35.15 38.18 -40.82
CA PHE A 50 -36.24 37.72 -39.96
C PHE A 50 -36.17 36.21 -39.72
N ARG A 51 -35.84 35.42 -40.76
CA ARG A 51 -35.61 33.98 -40.62
C ARG A 51 -34.37 33.69 -39.78
N ALA A 52 -33.30 34.45 -39.95
CA ALA A 52 -32.08 34.34 -39.14
C ALA A 52 -32.38 34.57 -37.65
N ALA A 53 -33.10 35.65 -37.31
CA ALA A 53 -33.49 35.96 -35.93
C ALA A 53 -34.37 34.85 -35.29
N LEU A 54 -35.36 34.33 -36.02
CA LEU A 54 -36.21 33.22 -35.54
C LEU A 54 -35.44 31.91 -35.37
N THR A 55 -34.52 31.61 -36.30
CA THR A 55 -33.66 30.41 -36.26
C THR A 55 -32.70 30.47 -35.09
N TYR A 56 -32.08 31.64 -34.85
CA TYR A 56 -31.22 31.90 -33.71
C TYR A 56 -31.98 31.66 -32.40
N TRP A 57 -33.13 32.33 -32.19
CA TRP A 57 -33.92 32.19 -30.95
C TRP A 57 -34.39 30.77 -30.65
N ARG A 58 -34.78 29.99 -31.68
CA ARG A 58 -35.15 28.57 -31.52
C ARG A 58 -33.96 27.67 -31.21
N CYS A 59 -32.75 28.03 -31.66
CA CYS A 59 -31.54 27.24 -31.50
C CYS A 59 -30.97 27.28 -30.06
N LEU A 60 -30.96 28.45 -29.41
CA LEU A 60 -30.30 28.66 -28.10
C LEU A 60 -30.65 27.61 -27.02
N PRO A 61 -31.93 27.37 -26.67
CA PRO A 61 -32.27 26.47 -25.56
C PRO A 61 -31.96 25.00 -25.83
N ALA A 62 -31.83 24.59 -27.11
CA ALA A 62 -31.43 23.23 -27.47
C ALA A 62 -29.91 23.06 -27.35
N VAL A 63 -29.14 23.99 -27.95
CA VAL A 63 -27.67 23.90 -27.99
C VAL A 63 -27.04 24.03 -26.61
N ASP A 64 -27.58 24.84 -25.69
CA ASP A 64 -27.04 24.88 -24.32
C ASP A 64 -27.34 23.61 -23.52
N ARG A 65 -28.45 22.92 -23.78
CA ARG A 65 -28.73 21.60 -23.19
C ARG A 65 -27.78 20.53 -23.73
N GLU A 66 -27.53 20.54 -25.04
CA GLU A 66 -26.52 19.68 -25.68
C GLU A 66 -25.12 19.94 -25.10
N LEU A 67 -24.66 21.19 -25.05
CA LEU A 67 -23.36 21.57 -24.47
C LEU A 67 -23.25 21.23 -22.98
N ALA A 68 -24.33 21.34 -22.21
CA ALA A 68 -24.36 20.92 -20.81
C ALA A 68 -24.24 19.39 -20.68
N ALA A 69 -24.93 18.63 -21.54
CA ALA A 69 -24.83 17.17 -21.58
C ALA A 69 -23.45 16.69 -22.06
N GLU A 70 -22.87 17.31 -23.10
CA GLU A 70 -21.49 17.08 -23.57
C GLU A 70 -20.48 17.25 -22.41
N ARG A 71 -20.58 18.37 -21.67
CA ARG A 71 -19.72 18.65 -20.51
C ARG A 71 -19.93 17.63 -19.38
N ALA A 72 -21.18 17.32 -19.04
CA ALA A 72 -21.50 16.34 -18.01
C ALA A 72 -20.93 14.95 -18.37
N ALA A 73 -21.11 14.51 -19.62
CA ALA A 73 -20.54 13.26 -20.13
C ALA A 73 -19.01 13.26 -20.09
N ALA A 74 -18.36 14.36 -20.46
CA ALA A 74 -16.91 14.51 -20.36
C ALA A 74 -16.42 14.42 -18.90
N THR A 75 -17.08 15.10 -17.96
CA THR A 75 -16.75 15.01 -16.52
C THR A 75 -17.00 13.62 -15.94
N ALA A 76 -18.06 12.93 -16.38
CA ALA A 76 -18.32 11.56 -15.96
C ALA A 76 -17.29 10.58 -16.53
N ALA A 77 -16.81 10.81 -17.77
CA ALA A 77 -15.76 10.01 -18.39
C ALA A 77 -14.40 10.20 -17.70
N THR A 78 -14.01 11.43 -17.34
CA THR A 78 -12.78 11.68 -16.58
C THR A 78 -12.86 11.14 -15.16
N ALA A 79 -13.98 11.30 -14.46
CA ALA A 79 -14.20 10.69 -13.14
C ALA A 79 -14.10 9.16 -13.19
N LYS A 80 -14.68 8.50 -14.21
CA LYS A 80 -14.56 7.04 -14.42
C LYS A 80 -13.11 6.60 -14.68
N ARG A 81 -12.32 7.38 -15.42
CA ARG A 81 -10.88 7.09 -15.63
C ARG A 81 -10.10 7.20 -14.32
N ALA A 82 -10.26 8.30 -13.59
CA ALA A 82 -9.61 8.50 -12.30
C ALA A 82 -9.97 7.41 -11.27
N ALA A 83 -11.23 6.98 -11.22
CA ALA A 83 -11.66 5.87 -10.35
C ALA A 83 -10.99 4.53 -10.71
N ARG A 84 -10.86 4.20 -12.01
CA ARG A 84 -10.15 3.00 -12.47
C ARG A 84 -8.66 3.06 -12.17
N GLU A 85 -8.03 4.22 -12.34
CA GLU A 85 -6.61 4.44 -12.02
C GLU A 85 -6.35 4.30 -10.51
N ALA A 86 -7.16 4.92 -9.66
CA ALA A 86 -7.09 4.78 -8.21
C ALA A 86 -7.30 3.32 -7.76
N CYS A 87 -8.24 2.59 -8.38
CA CYS A 87 -8.44 1.17 -8.13
C CYS A 87 -7.19 0.35 -8.51
N ARG A 88 -6.60 0.57 -9.69
CA ARG A 88 -5.37 -0.14 -10.14
C ARG A 88 -4.19 0.14 -9.21
N GLN A 89 -4.01 1.37 -8.76
CA GLN A 89 -2.99 1.73 -7.77
C GLN A 89 -3.21 1.01 -6.42
N ARG A 90 -4.45 0.96 -5.93
CA ARG A 90 -4.81 0.22 -4.71
C ARG A 90 -4.56 -1.28 -4.86
N GLN A 91 -4.94 -1.87 -5.99
CA GLN A 91 -4.72 -3.28 -6.33
C GLN A 91 -3.22 -3.61 -6.31
N GLN A 92 -2.39 -2.82 -7.01
CA GLN A 92 -0.93 -2.96 -7.02
C GLN A 92 -0.33 -2.86 -5.61
N LYS A 93 -0.78 -1.88 -4.80
CA LYS A 93 -0.33 -1.72 -3.42
C LYS A 93 -0.68 -2.93 -2.54
N ILE A 94 -1.90 -3.45 -2.65
CA ILE A 94 -2.35 -4.65 -1.92
C ILE A 94 -1.50 -5.86 -2.33
N THR A 95 -1.32 -6.12 -3.64
CA THR A 95 -0.49 -7.23 -4.11
C THR A 95 0.97 -7.13 -3.64
N ALA A 96 1.56 -5.94 -3.65
CA ALA A 96 2.92 -5.71 -3.14
C ALA A 96 3.03 -6.01 -1.63
N LEU A 97 2.06 -5.56 -0.84
CA LEU A 97 1.99 -5.84 0.61
C LEU A 97 1.79 -7.33 0.91
N MET A 98 0.95 -8.05 0.15
CA MET A 98 0.79 -9.50 0.28
C MET A 98 2.11 -10.26 0.05
N VAL A 99 2.93 -9.80 -0.90
CA VAL A 99 4.27 -10.38 -1.15
C VAL A 99 5.25 -10.01 -0.03
N SER A 100 5.22 -8.77 0.47
CA SER A 100 6.07 -8.34 1.60
C SER A 100 5.73 -9.07 2.89
N LEU A 101 4.44 -9.32 3.16
CA LEU A 101 3.97 -10.09 4.31
C LEU A 101 4.53 -11.52 4.29
N ARG A 102 4.37 -12.26 3.18
CA ARG A 102 4.95 -13.60 3.01
C ARG A 102 6.47 -13.62 3.17
N LYS A 103 7.15 -12.56 2.73
CA LYS A 103 8.60 -12.42 2.93
C LYS A 103 8.94 -12.20 4.41
N ALA A 104 8.16 -11.41 5.14
CA ALA A 104 8.33 -11.21 6.58
C ALA A 104 8.07 -12.50 7.39
N GLU A 105 7.09 -13.33 7.00
CA GLU A 105 6.87 -14.67 7.57
C GLU A 105 8.09 -15.57 7.38
N GLN A 106 8.66 -15.59 6.16
CA GLN A 106 9.87 -16.37 5.84
C GLN A 106 11.12 -15.86 6.59
N GLU A 107 11.27 -14.54 6.73
CA GLU A 107 12.35 -13.93 7.52
C GLU A 107 12.24 -14.29 9.01
N LEU A 108 11.01 -14.29 9.56
CA LEU A 108 10.74 -14.70 10.95
C LEU A 108 11.00 -16.20 11.17
N ALA A 109 10.59 -17.06 10.24
CA ALA A 109 10.90 -18.49 10.27
C ALA A 109 12.42 -18.72 10.23
N ALA A 110 13.14 -18.10 9.29
CA ALA A 110 14.59 -18.21 9.19
C ALA A 110 15.32 -17.70 10.46
N ALA A 111 14.82 -16.61 11.08
CA ALA A 111 15.36 -16.10 12.34
C ALA A 111 15.14 -17.08 13.51
N ARG A 112 14.02 -17.81 13.53
CA ARG A 112 13.74 -18.88 14.51
C ARG A 112 14.61 -20.11 14.26
N ASP A 113 14.73 -20.55 13.01
CA ASP A 113 15.33 -21.84 12.66
C ASP A 113 16.85 -21.82 12.49
N THR A 114 17.49 -20.64 12.55
CA THR A 114 18.95 -20.50 12.55
C THR A 114 19.57 -21.23 13.76
N PRO A 115 20.37 -22.31 13.57
CA PRO A 115 20.99 -23.05 14.67
C PRO A 115 22.25 -22.35 15.18
N PHE A 116 22.61 -22.61 16.44
CA PHE A 116 23.94 -22.24 16.95
C PHE A 116 25.01 -23.14 16.33
N ARG A 117 26.10 -22.54 15.83
CA ARG A 117 27.33 -23.24 15.43
C ARG A 117 28.52 -22.57 16.12
N PRO A 118 29.29 -23.29 16.95
CA PRO A 118 30.51 -22.73 17.55
C PRO A 118 31.57 -22.49 16.47
N SER A 119 32.40 -21.46 16.65
CA SER A 119 33.43 -21.11 15.65
C SER A 119 34.65 -22.03 15.65
N VAL A 120 34.79 -22.91 16.65
CA VAL A 120 35.88 -23.86 16.83
C VAL A 120 35.27 -25.21 17.25
N PRO A 121 35.67 -26.35 16.66
CA PRO A 121 35.20 -27.66 17.08
C PRO A 121 35.68 -27.99 18.52
N PRO A 122 35.00 -28.92 19.22
CA PRO A 122 35.50 -29.44 20.50
C PRO A 122 36.86 -30.14 20.31
N PRO A 123 37.66 -30.29 21.38
CA PRO A 123 38.83 -31.16 21.34
C PRO A 123 38.39 -32.60 20.96
N PRO A 124 39.20 -33.33 20.18
CA PRO A 124 38.89 -34.71 19.85
C PRO A 124 38.91 -35.58 21.12
N PRO A 125 37.99 -36.54 21.27
CA PRO A 125 38.00 -37.47 22.41
C PRO A 125 39.28 -38.33 22.39
N LEU A 126 39.73 -38.72 23.57
CA LEU A 126 40.87 -39.63 23.73
C LEU A 126 40.58 -41.00 23.10
N ASP A 127 41.54 -41.54 22.35
CA ASP A 127 41.45 -42.89 21.79
C ASP A 127 41.92 -43.94 22.79
N SER A 128 40.97 -44.69 23.34
CA SER A 128 41.23 -45.74 24.32
C SER A 128 42.19 -46.84 23.82
N ARG A 129 42.26 -47.10 22.50
CA ARG A 129 43.21 -48.07 21.92
C ARG A 129 44.65 -47.56 21.91
N THR A 130 44.82 -46.24 21.95
CA THR A 130 46.11 -45.57 21.97
C THR A 130 46.53 -45.25 23.41
N GLU A 131 45.61 -44.78 24.27
CA GLU A 131 45.83 -44.67 25.73
C GLU A 131 46.36 -45.98 26.34
N SER A 132 45.73 -47.11 26.00
CA SER A 132 46.07 -48.44 26.56
C SER A 132 47.51 -48.91 26.27
N ARG A 133 48.26 -48.20 25.42
CA ARG A 133 49.67 -48.50 25.09
C ARG A 133 50.66 -47.73 25.96
N TYR A 134 50.23 -46.67 26.61
CA TYR A 134 51.06 -45.82 27.46
C TYR A 134 51.04 -46.29 28.92
N ARG A 135 51.97 -45.78 29.73
CA ARG A 135 52.01 -46.07 31.15
C ARG A 135 50.84 -45.38 31.88
N PRO A 136 50.37 -45.90 33.03
CA PRO A 136 49.25 -45.31 33.76
C PRO A 136 49.42 -43.82 34.09
N GLU A 137 50.65 -43.38 34.34
CA GLU A 137 50.99 -41.98 34.63
C GLU A 137 50.81 -41.08 33.41
N ASP A 138 51.28 -41.53 32.23
CA ASP A 138 51.12 -40.83 30.96
C ASP A 138 49.63 -40.73 30.58
N GLN A 139 48.87 -41.82 30.77
CA GLN A 139 47.43 -41.84 30.54
C GLN A 139 46.68 -40.85 31.45
N GLN A 140 47.09 -40.72 32.71
CA GLN A 140 46.48 -39.73 33.62
C GLN A 140 46.78 -38.30 33.16
N LEU A 141 48.03 -38.02 32.76
CA LEU A 141 48.43 -36.70 32.28
C LEU A 141 47.68 -36.29 31.00
N ASP A 142 47.44 -37.22 30.08
CA ASP A 142 46.67 -36.94 28.86
C ASP A 142 45.16 -36.77 29.13
N ARG A 143 44.59 -37.47 30.13
CA ARG A 143 43.24 -37.18 30.64
C ARG A 143 43.13 -35.78 31.24
N GLU A 144 44.05 -35.39 32.12
CA GLU A 144 44.08 -34.05 32.72
C GLU A 144 44.21 -32.95 31.66
N ARG A 145 45.04 -33.16 30.63
CA ARG A 145 45.17 -32.25 29.47
C ARG A 145 43.89 -32.15 28.65
N TYR A 146 43.24 -33.28 28.37
CA TYR A 146 41.97 -33.31 27.63
C TYR A 146 40.85 -32.60 28.40
N GLU A 147 40.71 -32.86 29.70
CA GLU A 147 39.72 -32.20 30.56
C GLU A 147 39.94 -30.68 30.64
N ALA A 148 41.19 -30.25 30.80
CA ALA A 148 41.55 -28.82 30.77
C ALA A 148 41.24 -28.16 29.40
N ALA A 149 41.55 -28.85 28.30
CA ALA A 149 41.23 -28.37 26.95
C ALA A 149 39.72 -28.31 26.68
N LEU A 150 38.96 -29.28 27.17
CA LEU A 150 37.51 -29.33 27.08
C LEU A 150 36.87 -28.19 27.86
N ALA A 151 37.26 -28.00 29.13
CA ALA A 151 36.77 -26.90 29.97
C ALA A 151 37.06 -25.52 29.34
N ALA A 152 38.26 -25.32 28.78
CA ALA A 152 38.62 -24.08 28.08
C ALA A 152 37.79 -23.86 26.79
N TRP A 153 37.48 -24.93 26.05
CA TRP A 153 36.57 -24.88 24.90
C TRP A 153 35.13 -24.55 25.32
N GLU A 154 34.62 -25.19 26.36
CA GLU A 154 33.27 -24.97 26.89
C GLU A 154 33.06 -23.53 27.34
N GLN A 155 34.01 -22.95 28.09
CA GLN A 155 33.96 -21.54 28.50
C GLN A 155 33.89 -20.59 27.29
N ARG A 156 34.70 -20.85 26.26
CA ARG A 156 34.69 -20.06 25.01
C ARG A 156 33.37 -20.20 24.26
N VAL A 157 32.83 -21.40 24.16
CA VAL A 157 31.55 -21.68 23.51
C VAL A 157 30.36 -21.14 24.30
N ALA A 158 30.42 -21.09 25.62
CA ALA A 158 29.39 -20.47 26.46
C ALA A 158 29.25 -18.97 26.15
N GLY A 159 30.37 -18.25 26.01
CA GLY A 159 30.37 -16.84 25.58
C GLY A 159 29.78 -16.65 24.18
N GLN A 160 30.20 -17.46 23.20
CA GLN A 160 29.63 -17.42 21.84
C GLN A 160 28.12 -17.73 21.83
N ARG A 161 27.66 -18.70 22.63
CA ARG A 161 26.25 -19.07 22.76
C ARG A 161 25.43 -17.99 23.47
N ALA A 162 26.03 -17.21 24.37
CA ALA A 162 25.38 -16.05 24.98
C ALA A 162 25.13 -14.95 23.93
N LEU A 163 26.17 -14.57 23.18
CA LEU A 163 26.06 -13.56 22.10
C LEU A 163 25.07 -14.00 21.02
N TRP A 164 25.19 -15.23 20.51
CA TRP A 164 24.25 -15.78 19.52
C TRP A 164 22.80 -15.79 20.00
N ARG A 165 22.54 -16.07 21.29
CA ARG A 165 21.18 -15.99 21.86
C ARG A 165 20.63 -14.56 21.83
N GLN A 166 21.45 -13.57 22.19
CA GLN A 166 21.06 -12.16 22.16
C GLN A 166 20.78 -11.69 20.72
N GLU A 167 21.69 -11.98 19.78
CA GLU A 167 21.50 -11.66 18.36
C GLU A 167 20.26 -12.34 17.78
N ARG A 168 20.04 -13.63 18.06
CA ARG A 168 18.87 -14.37 17.59
C ARG A 168 17.58 -13.78 18.15
N ALA A 169 17.56 -13.38 19.42
CA ALA A 169 16.40 -12.72 20.02
C ALA A 169 16.08 -11.39 19.31
N ALA A 170 17.08 -10.52 19.11
CA ALA A 170 16.91 -9.24 18.41
C ALA A 170 16.48 -9.41 16.94
N ARG A 171 16.99 -10.43 16.24
CA ARG A 171 16.55 -10.78 14.88
C ARG A 171 15.09 -11.24 14.84
N ILE A 172 14.66 -12.08 15.79
CA ILE A 172 13.27 -12.54 15.91
C ILE A 172 12.33 -11.36 16.21
N GLU A 173 12.70 -10.49 17.14
CA GLU A 173 11.94 -9.28 17.48
C GLU A 173 11.79 -8.35 16.27
N THR A 174 12.89 -8.09 15.55
CA THR A 174 12.89 -7.25 14.34
C THR A 174 12.02 -7.85 13.23
N ALA A 175 12.09 -9.17 13.01
CA ALA A 175 11.28 -9.87 12.03
C ALA A 175 9.78 -9.88 12.40
N GLN A 176 9.45 -10.07 13.68
CA GLN A 176 8.08 -10.00 14.19
C GLN A 176 7.50 -8.59 14.00
N ALA A 177 8.23 -7.54 14.43
CA ALA A 177 7.80 -6.16 14.28
C ALA A 177 7.64 -5.72 12.81
N ARG A 178 8.35 -6.39 11.87
CA ARG A 178 8.13 -6.23 10.44
C ARG A 178 6.85 -6.94 9.99
N LEU A 179 6.66 -8.21 10.37
CA LEU A 179 5.46 -8.99 10.05
C LEU A 179 4.19 -8.25 10.51
N ASP A 180 4.18 -7.79 11.76
CA ASP A 180 3.05 -7.06 12.35
C ASP A 180 2.76 -5.76 11.59
N ARG A 181 3.79 -5.03 11.16
CA ARG A 181 3.65 -3.79 10.39
C ARG A 181 3.02 -4.04 9.01
N GLU A 182 3.50 -5.06 8.29
CA GLU A 182 2.95 -5.43 6.98
C GLU A 182 1.50 -5.92 7.12
N PHE A 183 1.21 -6.69 8.17
CA PHE A 183 -0.14 -7.16 8.49
C PHE A 183 -1.10 -6.00 8.78
N GLN A 184 -0.72 -5.05 9.64
CA GLN A 184 -1.55 -3.87 9.92
C GLN A 184 -1.70 -2.95 8.70
N ALA A 185 -0.65 -2.78 7.89
CA ALA A 185 -0.72 -2.02 6.64
C ALA A 185 -1.74 -2.64 5.68
N LEU A 186 -1.75 -3.97 5.56
CA LEU A 186 -2.69 -4.70 4.71
C LEU A 186 -4.12 -4.70 5.28
N LYS A 187 -4.29 -4.94 6.58
CA LYS A 187 -5.57 -4.89 7.31
C LYS A 187 -6.25 -3.51 7.25
N SER A 188 -5.46 -2.43 7.30
CA SER A 188 -5.98 -1.06 7.13
C SER A 188 -6.46 -0.73 5.71
N LEU A 189 -5.97 -1.46 4.70
CA LEU A 189 -6.35 -1.28 3.29
C LEU A 189 -7.45 -2.22 2.81
N GLN A 190 -7.51 -3.44 3.35
CA GLN A 190 -8.50 -4.46 3.00
C GLN A 190 -8.70 -5.42 4.18
N PRO A 191 -9.58 -5.09 5.16
CA PRO A 191 -9.79 -5.94 6.34
C PRO A 191 -10.36 -7.31 5.97
N ASP A 192 -11.24 -7.37 4.96
CA ASP A 192 -11.86 -8.60 4.47
C ASP A 192 -10.88 -9.55 3.76
N LEU A 193 -9.60 -9.19 3.62
CA LEU A 193 -8.61 -10.05 2.94
C LEU A 193 -8.27 -11.32 3.73
N PHE A 194 -8.53 -11.32 5.03
CA PHE A 194 -8.12 -12.39 5.95
C PHE A 194 -9.29 -13.28 6.34
N THR A 195 -9.01 -14.55 6.64
CA THR A 195 -10.04 -15.54 7.05
C THR A 195 -10.69 -15.26 8.42
N GLY A 196 -10.16 -14.31 9.18
CA GLY A 196 -10.68 -13.87 10.47
C GLY A 196 -9.97 -12.60 10.97
N PRO A 197 -10.46 -11.95 12.05
CA PRO A 197 -9.95 -10.66 12.50
C PRO A 197 -8.46 -10.69 12.88
N ASP A 198 -7.98 -11.81 13.44
CA ASP A 198 -6.59 -11.98 13.90
C ASP A 198 -5.85 -13.09 13.13
N SER A 199 -6.40 -13.49 11.98
CA SER A 199 -5.76 -14.45 11.06
C SER A 199 -4.82 -13.74 10.10
N ILE A 200 -3.66 -14.33 9.83
CA ILE A 200 -2.74 -13.90 8.77
C ILE A 200 -3.05 -14.60 7.43
N GLU A 201 -3.86 -15.67 7.48
CA GLU A 201 -4.25 -16.44 6.29
C GLU A 201 -5.22 -15.65 5.40
N PHE A 202 -4.97 -15.64 4.10
CA PHE A 202 -5.77 -14.91 3.11
C PHE A 202 -7.03 -15.69 2.69
N ASP A 203 -8.19 -15.03 2.64
CA ASP A 203 -9.41 -15.57 2.03
C ASP A 203 -9.20 -15.72 0.50
N PRO A 204 -9.23 -16.96 -0.05
CA PRO A 204 -9.00 -17.20 -1.47
C PRO A 204 -10.07 -16.61 -2.38
N ALA A 205 -11.32 -16.42 -1.90
CA ALA A 205 -12.38 -15.75 -2.64
C ALA A 205 -12.15 -14.23 -2.73
N VAL A 206 -11.60 -13.61 -1.69
CA VAL A 206 -11.28 -12.17 -1.68
C VAL A 206 -10.03 -11.90 -2.53
N VAL A 207 -9.00 -12.74 -2.43
CA VAL A 207 -7.83 -12.69 -3.33
C VAL A 207 -8.25 -12.85 -4.79
N ARG A 208 -9.17 -13.78 -5.10
CA ARG A 208 -9.69 -13.96 -6.46
C ARG A 208 -10.43 -12.71 -6.94
N ARG A 209 -11.28 -12.09 -6.11
CA ARG A 209 -11.97 -10.82 -6.45
C ARG A 209 -11.01 -9.66 -6.68
N LEU A 210 -9.95 -9.55 -5.87
CA LEU A 210 -8.88 -8.58 -6.09
C LEU A 210 -8.10 -8.83 -7.39
N SER A 211 -7.99 -10.08 -7.84
CA SER A 211 -7.36 -10.42 -9.12
C SER A 211 -8.25 -10.18 -10.34
N SER A 212 -9.59 -10.27 -10.22
CA SER A 212 -10.54 -10.07 -11.32
C SER A 212 -10.70 -8.61 -11.78
N GLY A 213 -10.07 -7.65 -11.10
CA GLY A 213 -9.72 -6.35 -11.67
C GLY A 213 -10.72 -5.21 -11.48
N CYS A 214 -10.32 -4.04 -11.99
CA CYS A 214 -10.93 -2.74 -11.73
C CYS A 214 -11.95 -2.27 -12.79
N ASP A 215 -12.40 -3.16 -13.67
CA ASP A 215 -13.14 -2.75 -14.87
C ASP A 215 -14.65 -2.54 -14.68
N GLY A 216 -15.17 -2.87 -13.48
CA GLY A 216 -16.49 -2.40 -13.00
C GLY A 216 -17.62 -3.41 -13.04
N THR A 217 -17.32 -4.71 -13.03
CA THR A 217 -18.29 -5.80 -12.88
C THR A 217 -18.06 -6.54 -11.56
N GLY A 218 -18.56 -5.97 -10.46
CA GLY A 218 -18.49 -6.50 -9.09
C GLY A 218 -19.48 -5.77 -8.20
#